data_AF-A0A7Z0EKG9-F1
#
_entry.id   AF-A0A7Z0EKG9-F1
#
_cell.length_a   1.000
_cell.length_b   1.000
_cell.length_c   1.000
_cell.angle_alpha   90.00
_cell.angle_beta   90.00
_cell.angle_gamma   90.00
#
_symmetry.space_group_name_H-M   'P 1'
#
loop_
_entity.id
_entity.type
_entity.pdbx_description
1 polymer ?
#
loop_
_entity_poly.entity_id
_entity_poly.type
_entity_poly.pdbx_seq_one_letter_code
_entity_poly.pdbx_strand_id
1 'polypeptide(L)'
;MNAIPATDQPYTPIARPVTDPAALVGRWVRLRDDRAEHVGVLVHAAPTARAEEGQEWAWTLRTPFEEVAGTGRPSVEPVAGRAAAPARRARGRLRAVRADLAEFAPAGDTGPTRARDLVEADLDQLEWELAAQP
;
A
#
# COMPACT_ATOMS: atom_id res chain seq x y z
N MET A 1 18.50 -25.80 33.70
CA MET A 1 18.21 -25.36 32.32
C MET A 1 16.78 -24.87 32.30
N ASN A 2 16.55 -23.55 32.34
CA ASN A 2 15.21 -22.97 32.31
C ASN A 2 15.01 -22.33 30.94
N ALA A 3 14.12 -22.90 30.13
CA ALA A 3 13.69 -22.36 28.85
C ALA A 3 12.74 -21.18 29.11
N ILE A 4 13.03 -20.04 28.49
CA ILE A 4 12.16 -18.85 28.50
C ILE A 4 11.00 -19.15 27.53
N PRO A 5 9.72 -19.07 27.94
CA PRO A 5 8.62 -19.23 27.01
C PRO A 5 8.61 -18.04 26.05
N ALA A 6 8.58 -18.36 24.75
CA ALA A 6 8.36 -17.40 23.68
C ALA A 6 7.07 -16.64 23.99
N THR A 7 7.21 -15.34 24.28
CA THR A 7 6.08 -14.48 24.58
C THR A 7 5.35 -14.24 23.26
N ASP A 8 4.22 -14.90 23.11
CA ASP A 8 3.17 -14.57 22.15
C ASP A 8 2.62 -13.20 22.57
N GLN A 9 3.34 -12.14 22.19
CA GLN A 9 2.87 -10.78 22.42
C GLN A 9 1.72 -10.53 21.45
N PRO A 10 0.48 -10.35 21.94
CA PRO A 10 -0.59 -9.91 21.08
C PRO A 10 -0.16 -8.58 20.48
N TYR A 11 -0.10 -8.52 19.14
CA TYR A 11 0.07 -7.27 18.40
C TYR A 11 -1.02 -6.31 18.88
N THR A 12 -0.67 -5.43 19.81
CA THR A 12 -1.55 -4.38 20.30
C THR A 12 -1.34 -3.24 19.31
N PRO A 13 -2.29 -2.95 18.41
CA PRO A 13 -2.18 -1.77 17.56
C PRO A 13 -2.25 -0.56 18.48
N ILE A 14 -1.09 -0.04 18.87
CA ILE A 14 -0.99 1.29 19.47
C ILE A 14 -1.52 2.23 18.38
N ALA A 15 -2.75 2.70 18.55
CA ALA A 15 -3.42 3.62 17.65
C ALA A 15 -2.63 4.93 17.62
N ARG A 16 -1.62 4.99 16.76
CA ARG A 16 -0.97 6.23 16.34
C ARG A 16 -2.03 7.09 15.64
N PRO A 17 -1.91 8.42 15.69
CA PRO A 17 -2.88 9.30 15.06
C PRO A 17 -3.03 8.90 13.59
N VAL A 18 -4.18 8.28 13.30
CA VAL A 18 -4.54 7.81 11.97
C VAL A 18 -4.71 9.07 11.13
N THR A 19 -3.82 9.24 10.15
CA THR A 19 -4.04 10.31 9.16
C THR A 19 -5.34 9.99 8.44
N ASP A 20 -6.20 10.99 8.25
CA ASP A 20 -7.45 10.84 7.49
C ASP A 20 -7.16 10.09 6.17
N PRO A 21 -7.69 8.86 5.98
CA PRO A 21 -7.44 8.08 4.78
C PRO A 21 -7.81 8.82 3.49
N ALA A 22 -8.86 9.67 3.53
CA ALA A 22 -9.26 10.46 2.37
C ALA A 22 -8.16 11.44 1.92
N ALA A 23 -7.40 11.99 2.86
CA ALA A 23 -6.32 12.94 2.58
C ALA A 23 -5.08 12.28 1.95
N LEU A 24 -5.00 10.96 1.96
CA LEU A 24 -3.88 10.19 1.42
C LEU A 24 -4.22 9.46 0.11
N VAL A 25 -5.44 9.66 -0.42
CA VAL A 25 -5.81 9.15 -1.73
C VAL A 25 -4.87 9.72 -2.81
N GLY A 26 -4.42 8.85 -3.70
CA GLY A 26 -3.43 9.13 -4.73
C GLY A 26 -2.00 9.10 -4.21
N ARG A 27 -1.72 8.70 -2.96
CA ARG A 27 -0.34 8.62 -2.41
C ARG A 27 0.10 7.19 -2.13
N TRP A 28 1.41 6.99 -2.14
CA TRP A 28 2.01 5.76 -1.61
C TRP A 28 1.87 5.74 -0.09
N VAL A 29 1.14 4.74 0.39
CA VAL A 29 0.87 4.56 1.81
C VAL A 29 1.24 3.15 2.25
N ARG A 30 1.52 3.06 3.54
CA ARG A 30 1.40 1.83 4.29
C ARG A 30 0.01 1.78 4.91
N LEU A 31 -0.75 0.77 4.54
CA LEU A 31 -2.07 0.49 5.07
C LEU A 31 -1.99 -0.74 5.97
N ARG A 32 -2.48 -0.62 7.19
CA ARG A 32 -2.61 -1.72 8.14
C ARG A 32 -4.08 -1.88 8.49
N ASP A 33 -4.63 -3.05 8.25
CA ASP A 33 -5.94 -3.45 8.73
C ASP A 33 -5.80 -4.60 9.74
N ASP A 34 -6.93 -5.15 10.19
CA ASP A 34 -6.94 -6.26 11.17
C ASP A 34 -6.35 -7.57 10.61
N ARG A 35 -6.16 -7.67 9.29
CA ARG A 35 -5.76 -8.90 8.59
C ARG A 35 -4.31 -8.87 8.15
N ALA A 36 -3.78 -7.73 7.71
CA ALA A 36 -2.46 -7.62 7.13
C ALA A 36 -1.91 -6.18 7.07
N GLU A 37 -0.62 -6.09 6.74
CA GLU A 37 0.05 -4.85 6.34
C GLU A 37 0.28 -4.87 4.83
N HIS A 38 -0.15 -3.81 4.15
CA HIS A 38 0.01 -3.62 2.72
C HIS A 38 0.73 -2.30 2.42
N VAL A 39 1.44 -2.25 1.29
CA VAL A 39 2.08 -1.04 0.78
C VAL A 39 1.72 -0.86 -0.68
N GLY A 40 1.19 0.31 -1.01
CA GLY A 40 0.64 0.60 -2.33
C GLY A 40 0.14 2.03 -2.45
N VAL A 41 -0.41 2.36 -3.62
CA VAL A 41 -1.10 3.63 -3.85
C VAL A 41 -2.53 3.52 -3.33
N LEU A 42 -2.93 4.39 -2.41
CA LEU A 42 -4.32 4.45 -1.96
C LEU A 42 -5.18 5.04 -3.07
N VAL A 43 -6.03 4.24 -3.70
CA VAL A 43 -6.86 4.66 -4.85
C VAL A 43 -8.20 5.23 -4.37
N HIS A 44 -8.73 4.68 -3.29
CA HIS A 44 -10.02 5.09 -2.75
C HIS A 44 -9.99 4.99 -1.23
N ALA A 45 -10.61 5.98 -0.58
CA ALA A 45 -10.94 5.93 0.83
C ALA A 45 -12.17 6.82 1.08
N ALA A 46 -13.24 6.22 1.57
CA ALA A 46 -14.46 6.95 1.93
C ALA A 46 -15.06 6.41 3.24
N PRO A 47 -15.62 7.29 4.08
CA PRO A 47 -16.33 6.85 5.27
C PRO A 47 -17.56 6.01 4.89
N THR A 48 -17.81 4.91 5.62
CA THR A 48 -19.04 4.13 5.48
C THR A 48 -20.13 4.72 6.38
N ALA A 49 -21.38 4.68 5.93
CA ALA A 49 -22.53 5.20 6.67
C ALA A 49 -22.96 4.32 7.88
N ARG A 50 -22.24 3.21 8.13
CA ARG A 50 -22.76 2.09 8.93
C ARG A 50 -22.36 2.11 10.41
N ALA A 51 -21.49 3.03 10.83
CA ALA A 51 -20.87 2.92 12.14
C ALA A 51 -21.43 3.92 13.15
N GLU A 52 -22.33 3.44 14.01
CA GLU A 52 -22.87 4.20 15.16
C GLU A 52 -21.82 4.45 16.27
N GLU A 53 -20.68 3.74 16.26
CA GLU A 53 -19.65 3.82 17.33
C GLU A 53 -18.21 4.01 16.81
N GLY A 54 -18.06 4.64 15.65
CA GLY A 54 -16.78 5.19 15.17
C GLY A 54 -16.49 4.88 13.71
N GLN A 55 -15.96 5.89 13.02
CA GLN A 55 -15.81 5.96 11.57
C GLN A 55 -15.16 4.71 10.96
N GLU A 56 -15.96 3.89 10.29
CA GLU A 56 -15.47 2.87 9.37
C GLU A 56 -15.21 3.50 8.00
N TRP A 57 -14.26 2.91 7.27
CA TRP A 57 -13.81 3.33 5.96
C TRP A 57 -13.93 2.18 4.98
N ALA A 58 -14.44 2.44 3.78
CA ALA A 58 -14.21 1.61 2.62
C ALA A 58 -12.98 2.14 1.89
N TRP A 59 -12.05 1.25 1.53
CA TRP A 59 -10.80 1.63 0.92
C TRP A 59 -10.37 0.67 -0.19
N THR A 60 -9.56 1.18 -1.10
CA THR A 60 -8.93 0.40 -2.17
C THR A 60 -7.48 0.83 -2.30
N LEU A 61 -6.59 -0.14 -2.24
CA LEU A 61 -5.15 0.03 -2.32
C LEU A 61 -4.63 -0.72 -3.54
N ARG A 62 -3.97 -0.01 -4.45
CA ARG A 62 -3.30 -0.61 -5.60
C ARG A 62 -1.86 -0.94 -5.22
N THR A 63 -1.57 -2.22 -5.13
CA THR A 63 -0.22 -2.74 -4.88
C THR A 63 0.45 -3.09 -6.21
N PRO A 64 1.77 -3.32 -6.23
CA PRO A 64 2.46 -3.83 -7.42
C PRO A 64 1.97 -5.20 -7.93
N PHE A 65 1.17 -5.92 -7.14
CA PHE A 65 0.68 -7.25 -7.48
C PHE A 65 -0.79 -7.23 -7.90
N GLU A 66 -1.60 -6.48 -7.17
CA GLU A 66 -3.05 -6.48 -7.29
C GLU A 66 -3.67 -5.24 -6.63
N GLU A 67 -4.94 -5.00 -6.93
CA GLU A 67 -5.78 -4.10 -6.14
C GLU A 67 -6.40 -4.85 -4.97
N VAL A 68 -6.17 -4.34 -3.76
CA VAL A 68 -6.73 -4.86 -2.52
C VAL A 68 -7.80 -3.90 -2.05
N ALA A 69 -9.02 -4.39 -1.86
CA ALA A 69 -10.12 -3.61 -1.29
C ALA A 69 -10.48 -4.15 0.09
N GLY A 70 -10.91 -3.25 0.98
CA GLY A 70 -11.35 -3.62 2.31
C GLY A 70 -12.26 -2.59 2.95
N THR A 71 -12.84 -2.99 4.07
CA THR A 71 -13.65 -2.13 4.94
C THR A 71 -13.17 -2.25 6.37
N GLY A 72 -13.28 -1.18 7.15
CA GLY A 72 -12.94 -1.19 8.57
C GLY A 72 -12.24 0.08 9.01
N ARG A 73 -11.34 -0.01 9.99
CA ARG A 73 -10.61 1.14 10.54
C ARG A 73 -9.12 1.04 10.18
N PRO A 74 -8.74 1.24 8.90
CA PRO A 74 -7.36 1.10 8.49
C PRO A 74 -6.48 2.16 9.17
N SER A 75 -5.32 1.75 9.64
CA SER A 75 -4.24 2.68 9.96
C SER A 75 -3.45 2.94 8.68
N VAL A 76 -3.52 4.18 8.20
CA VAL A 76 -2.85 4.61 6.98
C VAL A 76 -1.75 5.62 7.33
N GLU A 77 -0.55 5.37 6.84
CA GLU A 77 0.61 6.25 7.02
C GLU A 77 1.30 6.45 5.66
N PRO A 78 1.77 7.67 5.32
CA PRO A 78 2.66 7.85 4.17
C PRO A 78 3.88 6.93 4.25
N VAL A 79 4.36 6.44 3.11
CA VAL A 79 5.58 5.64 3.07
C VAL A 79 6.78 6.51 3.47
N ALA A 80 7.21 6.41 4.73
CA ALA A 80 8.40 7.08 5.27
C ALA A 80 9.42 6.06 5.81
N GLY A 81 10.64 6.49 6.14
CA GLY A 81 11.86 5.68 6.38
C GLY A 81 11.77 4.37 7.20
N ARG A 82 10.72 4.13 8.00
CA ARG A 82 10.44 2.81 8.62
C ARG A 82 9.86 1.77 7.66
N ALA A 83 9.19 2.19 6.59
CA ALA A 83 8.68 1.34 5.52
C ALA A 83 9.71 1.07 4.41
N ALA A 84 10.99 1.38 4.63
CA ALA A 84 12.04 1.26 3.60
C ALA A 84 12.16 -0.16 3.02
N ALA A 85 12.02 -1.22 3.83
CA ALA A 85 12.10 -2.59 3.31
C ALA A 85 10.89 -2.95 2.43
N PRO A 86 9.63 -2.76 2.87
CA PRO A 86 8.45 -2.89 1.99
C PRO A 86 8.51 -2.02 0.73
N ALA A 87 8.91 -0.75 0.84
CA ALA A 87 9.01 0.17 -0.29
C ALA A 87 10.09 -0.27 -1.30
N ARG A 88 11.25 -0.76 -0.83
CA ARG A 88 12.29 -1.35 -1.69
C ARG A 88 11.77 -2.59 -2.42
N ARG A 89 11.00 -3.46 -1.74
CA ARG A 89 10.37 -4.62 -2.38
C ARG A 89 9.36 -4.20 -3.44
N ALA A 90 8.52 -3.21 -3.13
CA ALA A 90 7.56 -2.66 -4.09
C ALA A 90 8.27 -2.08 -5.32
N ARG A 91 9.32 -1.28 -5.12
CA ARG A 91 10.17 -0.74 -6.20
C ARG A 91 10.80 -1.85 -7.04
N GLY A 92 11.39 -2.86 -6.41
CA GLY A 92 11.97 -4.01 -7.10
C GLY A 92 10.94 -4.77 -7.93
N ARG A 93 9.72 -4.93 -7.40
CA ARG A 93 8.64 -5.60 -8.11
C ARG A 93 8.12 -4.78 -9.29
N LEU A 94 7.88 -3.49 -9.13
CA LEU A 94 7.47 -2.61 -10.23
C LEU A 94 8.49 -2.63 -11.38
N ARG A 95 9.79 -2.66 -11.05
CA ARG A 95 10.86 -2.81 -12.06
C ARG A 95 10.81 -4.15 -12.77
N ALA A 96 10.55 -5.24 -12.06
CA ALA A 96 10.39 -6.56 -12.66
C ALA A 96 9.16 -6.59 -13.60
N VAL A 97 8.01 -6.09 -13.14
CA VAL A 97 6.79 -6.02 -13.96
C VAL A 97 6.99 -5.15 -15.19
N ARG A 98 7.69 -4.00 -15.06
CA ARG A 98 8.06 -3.16 -16.20
C ARG A 98 8.92 -3.91 -17.22
N ALA A 99 9.89 -4.71 -16.75
CA ALA A 99 10.72 -5.52 -17.62
C ALA A 99 9.90 -6.62 -18.33
N ASP A 100 9.06 -7.34 -17.59
CA ASP A 100 8.16 -8.36 -18.13
C ASP A 100 7.21 -7.77 -19.20
N LEU A 101 6.61 -6.61 -18.92
CA LEU A 101 5.74 -5.93 -19.88
C LEU A 101 6.52 -5.42 -21.11
N ALA A 102 7.78 -5.04 -20.97
CA ALA A 102 8.61 -4.64 -22.11
C ALA A 102 9.02 -5.83 -22.99
N GLU A 103 9.21 -7.01 -22.40
CA GLU A 103 9.62 -8.23 -23.09
C GLU A 103 8.44 -8.97 -23.74
N PHE A 104 7.29 -9.02 -23.06
CA PHE A 104 6.18 -9.91 -23.42
C PHE A 104 4.91 -9.21 -23.90
N ALA A 105 4.84 -7.88 -23.93
CA ALA A 105 3.65 -7.19 -24.43
C ALA A 105 3.50 -7.34 -25.97
N PRO A 106 2.40 -7.92 -26.47
CA PRO A 106 2.16 -8.01 -27.90
C PRO A 106 1.97 -6.61 -28.51
N ALA A 107 2.60 -6.39 -29.67
CA ALA A 107 2.48 -5.14 -30.41
C ALA A 107 1.02 -4.89 -30.82
N GLY A 108 0.46 -3.74 -30.42
CA GLY A 108 -0.89 -3.33 -30.78
C GLY A 108 -1.96 -3.62 -29.72
N ASP A 109 -1.63 -4.26 -28.60
CA ASP A 109 -2.57 -4.43 -27.50
C ASP A 109 -2.56 -3.21 -26.55
N THR A 110 -3.73 -2.60 -26.40
CA THR A 110 -3.95 -1.44 -25.51
C THR A 110 -3.93 -1.81 -24.02
N GLY A 111 -4.20 -3.07 -23.67
CA GLY A 111 -4.18 -3.55 -22.27
C GLY A 111 -2.79 -3.50 -21.65
N PRO A 112 -1.79 -4.19 -22.24
CA PRO A 112 -0.39 -4.14 -21.82
C PRO A 112 0.21 -2.73 -21.86
N THR A 113 -0.24 -1.91 -22.81
CA THR A 113 0.17 -0.50 -22.90
C THR A 113 -0.28 0.28 -21.65
N ARG A 114 -1.57 0.19 -21.29
CA ARG A 114 -2.07 0.82 -20.06
C ARG A 114 -1.42 0.27 -18.79
N ALA A 115 -1.19 -1.04 -18.73
CA ALA A 115 -0.50 -1.66 -17.60
C ALA A 115 0.92 -1.12 -17.43
N ARG A 116 1.64 -0.93 -18.55
CA ARG A 116 2.98 -0.35 -18.57
C ARG A 116 2.96 1.09 -18.08
N ASP A 117 2.05 1.92 -18.60
CA ASP A 117 1.93 3.33 -18.20
C ASP A 117 1.62 3.46 -16.70
N LEU A 118 0.73 2.61 -16.17
CA LEU A 118 0.40 2.56 -14.75
C LEU A 118 1.60 2.16 -13.89
N VAL A 119 2.36 1.15 -14.31
CA VAL A 119 3.57 0.69 -13.59
C VAL A 119 4.66 1.76 -13.61
N GLU A 120 4.82 2.47 -14.71
CA GLU A 120 5.77 3.59 -14.83
C GLU A 120 5.36 4.75 -13.92
N ALA A 121 4.09 5.16 -13.96
CA ALA A 121 3.55 6.19 -13.08
C ALA A 121 3.70 5.84 -11.59
N ASP A 122 3.38 4.59 -11.22
CA ASP A 122 3.49 4.12 -9.84
C ASP A 122 4.96 4.11 -9.35
N LEU A 123 5.89 3.71 -10.23
CA LEU A 123 7.32 3.71 -9.93
C LEU A 123 7.86 5.13 -9.76
N ASP A 124 7.53 6.04 -10.69
CA ASP A 124 7.95 7.44 -10.62
C ASP A 124 7.42 8.11 -9.36
N GLN A 125 6.15 7.86 -9.03
CA GLN A 125 5.54 8.38 -7.82
C GLN A 125 6.21 7.83 -6.56
N LEU A 126 6.52 6.52 -6.52
CA LEU A 126 7.22 5.93 -5.38
C LEU A 126 8.62 6.52 -5.22
N GLU A 127 9.34 6.74 -6.32
CA GLU A 127 10.67 7.33 -6.29
C GLU A 127 10.63 8.79 -5.84
N TRP A 128 9.63 9.56 -6.26
CA TRP A 128 9.41 10.94 -5.80
C TRP A 128 9.08 11.01 -4.30
N GLU A 129 8.15 10.17 -3.82
CA GLU A 129 7.76 10.12 -2.40
C GLU A 129 8.95 9.70 -1.50
N LEU A 130 9.81 8.80 -1.98
CA LEU A 130 11.02 8.40 -1.26
C LEU A 130 12.11 9.49 -1.29
N ALA A 131 12.23 10.24 -2.38
CA ALA A 131 13.20 11.33 -2.52
C ALA A 131 12.79 12.60 -1.74
N ALA A 132 11.49 12.82 -1.54
CA ALA A 132 10.96 13.93 -0.75
C ALA A 132 11.18 13.77 0.77
N GLN A 133 11.73 12.63 1.22
CA GLN A 133 12.06 12.39 2.62
C GLN A 133 13.49 12.90 2.93
N PRO A 134 13.67 13.72 4.00
CA PRO A 134 14.97 14.26 4.40
C PRO A 134 15.93 13.21 5.00
#